data_AF-A0A351E777-F1
#
_entry.id   AF-A0A351E777-F1
#
_cell.length_a   1.000
_cell.length_b   1.000
_cell.length_c   1.000
_cell.angle_alpha   90.00
_cell.angle_beta   90.00
_cell.angle_gamma   90.00
#
_symmetry.space_group_name_H-M   'P 1'
#
loop_
_entity.id
_entity.type
_entity.pdbx_description
1 polymer ?
#
loop_
_entity_poly.entity_id
_entity_poly.type
_entity_poly.pdbx_seq_one_letter_code
_entity_poly.pdbx_strand_id
1 'polypeptide(L)' 'PEGVDLADSDGIPGTVISSTYMGNMQEYTVRVGDIDLNLEAYDPAGIKIYHAGDAVCVQFRPLNLHAIKKA' A
#
# COMPACT_ATOMS: atom_id res chain seq x y z
N PRO A 1 4.67 7.75 -5.73
CA PRO A 1 4.44 6.87 -4.56
C PRO A 1 4.83 5.42 -4.84
N GLU A 2 6.02 5.22 -5.43
CA GLU A 2 6.48 3.93 -5.99
C GLU A 2 7.34 3.11 -5.01
N GLY A 3 7.28 3.44 -3.72
CA GLY A 3 8.17 2.93 -2.68
C GLY A 3 7.56 1.95 -1.70
N VAL A 4 6.31 1.54 -1.91
CA VAL A 4 5.56 0.77 -0.92
C VAL A 4 4.79 -0.36 -1.61
N ASP A 5 4.96 -1.58 -1.10
CA ASP A 5 4.32 -2.79 -1.61
C ASP A 5 3.39 -3.40 -0.55
N LEU A 6 2.42 -4.21 -1.01
CA LEU A 6 1.52 -4.98 -0.15
C LEU A 6 1.88 -6.46 -0.17
N ALA A 7 2.00 -7.05 1.01
CA ALA A 7 2.33 -8.45 1.22
C ALA A 7 1.35 -9.13 2.19
N ASP A 8 1.35 -10.46 2.20
CA ASP A 8 0.44 -11.24 3.06
C ASP A 8 0.92 -11.38 4.52
N SER A 9 2.22 -11.22 4.82
CA SER A 9 2.72 -11.51 6.18
C SER A 9 3.96 -10.75 6.64
N ASP A 10 4.68 -10.07 5.73
CA ASP A 10 5.92 -9.38 6.07
C ASP A 10 5.73 -7.87 5.88
N GLY A 11 5.98 -7.07 6.92
CA GLY A 11 5.75 -5.62 6.92
C GLY A 11 4.86 -5.13 8.06
N ILE A 12 4.35 -3.90 7.94
CA ILE A 12 3.49 -3.27 8.95
C ILE A 12 2.02 -3.69 8.70
N PRO A 13 1.34 -4.33 9.67
CA PRO A 13 -0.03 -4.81 9.46
C PRO A 13 -1.01 -3.65 9.24
N GLY A 14 -1.93 -3.85 8.30
CA GLY A 14 -2.97 -2.89 7.96
C GLY A 14 -4.16 -3.56 7.28
N THR A 15 -5.14 -2.74 6.94
CA THR A 15 -6.37 -3.18 6.28
C THR A 15 -6.63 -2.32 5.06
N VAL A 16 -6.93 -2.95 3.93
CA VAL A 16 -7.31 -2.23 2.72
C VAL A 16 -8.68 -1.59 2.92
N ILE A 17 -8.74 -0.27 2.80
CA ILE A 17 -9.96 0.53 2.88
C ILE A 17 -10.59 0.68 1.50
N SER A 18 -9.78 0.89 0.47
CA SER A 18 -10.23 1.03 -0.91
C SER A 18 -9.21 0.41 -1.87
N SER A 19 -9.72 -0.14 -2.98
CA SER A 19 -8.96 -0.78 -4.04
C SER A 19 -9.59 -0.42 -5.38
N THR A 20 -8.95 0.49 -6.12
CA THR A 20 -9.49 1.05 -7.36
C THR A 20 -8.57 0.72 -8.52
N TYR A 21 -9.09 -0.07 -9.47
CA TYR A 21 -8.40 -0.38 -10.71
C TYR A 21 -8.70 0.66 -11.78
N MET A 22 -7.65 1.30 -12.31
CA MET A 22 -7.73 2.34 -13.35
C MET A 22 -7.10 1.89 -14.68
N GLY A 23 -7.05 0.58 -14.95
CA GLY A 23 -6.52 0.02 -16.20
C GLY A 23 -5.04 -0.37 -16.09
N ASN A 24 -4.11 0.58 -16.20
CA ASN A 24 -2.67 0.26 -16.04
C ASN A 24 -2.14 0.49 -14.61
N MET A 25 -3.00 1.00 -13.73
CA MET A 25 -2.67 1.42 -12.39
C MET A 25 -3.73 0.90 -11.42
N GLN A 26 -3.27 0.51 -10.23
CA GLN A 26 -4.09 0.14 -9.11
C GLN A 26 -3.81 1.08 -7.95
N GLU A 27 -4.83 1.78 -7.48
CA GLU A 27 -4.75 2.61 -6.28
C GLU A 27 -5.29 1.85 -5.08
N TYR A 28 -4.55 1.91 -3.97
CA TYR A 28 -5.00 1.39 -2.68
C TYR A 28 -5.01 2.49 -1.64
N THR A 29 -6.00 2.43 -0.76
CA THR A 29 -5.96 3.11 0.54
C THR A 29 -5.86 2.05 1.61
N VAL A 30 -4.83 2.07 2.44
CA VAL A 30 -4.59 1.09 3.50
C VAL A 30 -4.50 1.80 4.83
N ARG A 31 -5.28 1.33 5.81
CA ARG A 31 -5.22 1.83 7.18
C ARG A 31 -4.20 1.04 7.97
N VAL A 32 -3.23 1.74 8.55
CA VAL A 32 -2.21 1.19 9.42
C VAL A 32 -2.32 1.90 10.77
N GLY A 33 -2.85 1.20 11.77
CA GLY A 33 -3.22 1.81 13.05
C GLY A 33 -4.28 2.90 12.86
N ASP A 34 -3.92 4.15 13.15
CA ASP A 34 -4.81 5.32 13.02
C ASP A 34 -4.51 6.18 11.78
N ILE A 35 -3.60 5.72 10.90
CA ILE A 35 -3.12 6.47 9.73
C ILE A 35 -3.60 5.80 8.46
N ASP A 36 -4.09 6.60 7.51
CA ASP A 36 -4.41 6.15 6.16
C ASP A 36 -3.21 6.40 5.24
N LEU A 37 -2.83 5.36 4.50
CA LEU A 37 -1.76 5.39 3.50
C LEU A 37 -2.36 5.20 2.11
N ASN A 38 -2.06 6.14 1.21
CA ASN A 38 -2.39 6.02 -0.21
C ASN A 38 -1.21 5.41 -0.96
N LEU A 39 -1.51 4.39 -1.77
CA LEU A 39 -0.54 3.59 -2.50
C LEU A 39 -0.94 3.55 -3.98
N GLU A 40 0.04 3.67 -4.85
CA GLU A 40 -0.15 3.57 -6.30
C GLU A 40 0.75 2.44 -6.81
N ALA A 41 0.14 1.40 -7.38
CA ALA A 41 0.85 0.30 -8.02
C ALA A 41 0.67 0.41 -9.55
N TYR A 42 1.77 0.64 -10.26
CA TYR A 42 1.82 0.67 -11.72
C TYR A 42 2.14 -0.73 -12.27
N ASP A 43 1.51 -1.09 -13.38
CA ASP A 43 1.62 -2.42 -14.02
C ASP A 43 1.17 -3.58 -13.10
N PRO A 44 -0.13 -3.69 -12.79
CA PRO A 44 -0.66 -4.75 -11.93
C PRO A 44 -0.51 -6.17 -12.51
N ALA A 45 0.00 -6.31 -13.73
CA ALA A 45 0.22 -7.59 -14.39
C ALA A 45 1.37 -8.36 -13.70
N GLY A 46 1.04 -9.10 -12.64
CA GLY A 46 1.99 -9.94 -11.91
C GLY A 46 2.01 -9.71 -10.39
N ILE A 47 1.26 -8.73 -9.89
CA ILE A 47 1.07 -8.51 -8.46
C ILE A 47 -0.33 -8.93 -8.02
N LYS A 48 -0.42 -9.50 -6.82
CA LYS A 48 -1.69 -9.86 -6.21
C LYS A 48 -2.55 -8.60 -6.02
N ILE A 49 -3.79 -8.67 -6.49
CA ILE A 49 -4.77 -7.61 -6.26
C ILE A 49 -5.46 -7.88 -4.93
N TYR A 50 -5.46 -6.89 -4.05
CA TYR A 50 -6.17 -6.94 -2.78
C TYR A 50 -7.50 -6.18 -2.89
N HIS A 51 -8.49 -6.56 -2.10
CA HIS A 51 -9.81 -5.94 -2.08
C HIS A 51 -10.04 -5.20 -0.77
N ALA A 52 -10.99 -4.26 -0.77
CA ALA A 52 -11.40 -3.57 0.45
C ALA A 52 -11.84 -4.60 1.51
N GLY A 53 -11.30 -4.47 2.71
CA GLY A 53 -11.47 -5.41 3.82
C GLY A 53 -10.33 -6.42 3.97
N ASP A 54 -9.44 -6.56 2.98
CA ASP A 54 -8.32 -7.50 3.09
C ASP A 54 -7.32 -7.04 4.15
N ALA A 55 -6.86 -8.01 4.94
CA ALA A 55 -5.73 -7.84 5.83
C ALA A 55 -4.44 -7.96 5.03
N VAL A 56 -3.57 -6.94 5.13
CA VAL A 56 -2.32 -6.83 4.37
C VAL A 56 -1.20 -6.34 5.26
N CYS A 57 0.03 -6.59 4.86
CA CYS A 57 1.23 -6.00 5.43
C CYS A 57 1.84 -5.00 4.45
N VAL A 58 2.01 -3.77 4.90
CA VAL A 58 2.63 -2.68 4.14
C VAL A 58 4.14 -2.77 4.27
N GLN A 59 4.85 -2.93 3.16
CA GLN A 59 6.31 -2.96 3.10
C GLN A 59 6.85 -1.66 2.51
N PHE A 60 7.69 -0.97 3.27
CA PHE A 60 8.40 0.21 2.78
C PHE A 60 9.74 -0.22 2.16
N ARG A 61 9.96 0.13 0.89
CA ARG A 61 11.28 -0.01 0.28
C ARG A 61 12.20 1.05 0.91
N PRO A 62 13.35 0.66 1.46
CA PRO A 62 14.21 1.57 2.23
C PRO A 62 14.74 2.76 1.43
N LEU A 63 14.76 2.68 0.09
CA LEU A 63 15.25 3.76 -0.78
C LEU A 63 14.24 4.91 -1.01
N ASN A 64 12.96 4.71 -0.71
CA ASN A 64 11.89 5.68 -1.01
C ASN A 64 11.19 6.22 0.25
N LEU A 65 11.79 6.02 1.43
CA LEU A 65 11.26 6.49 2.70
C LEU A 65 11.80 7.90 3.03
N HIS A 66 10.92 8.89 3.06
CA HIS A 66 11.26 10.24 3.50
C HIS A 66 10.70 10.50 4.90
N ALA A 67 11.57 10.55 5.91
CA ALA A 67 11.17 10.94 7.26
C ALA A 67 11.22 12.47 7.39
N ILE A 68 10.08 13.09 7.70
CA ILE A 68 9.98 14.52 8.01
C ILE A 68 9.75 14.69 9.51
N LYS A 69 10.51 15.58 10.13
CA LYS A 69 10.36 15.87 11.57
C LYS A 69 8.99 16.50 11.80
N LYS A 70 8.21 15.92 12.71
CA LYS A 70 6.95 16.53 13.18
C LYS A 70 7.30 17.83 13.91
N ALA A 71 6.74 18.94 13.43
CA ALA A 71 6.95 20.28 14.00
C ALA A 71 6.30 20.41 15.37
#